data_AF-A0A9Q0GL35-F1
#
_entry.id   AF-A0A9Q0GL35-F1
#
_cell.length_a   1.000
_cell.length_b   1.000
_cell.length_c   1.000
_cell.angle_alpha   90.00
_cell.angle_beta   90.00
_cell.angle_gamma   90.00
#
_symmetry.space_group_name_H-M   'P 1'
#
loop_
_entity.id
_entity.type
_entity.pdbx_description
1 polymer ?
#
loop_
_entity_poly.entity_id
_entity_poly.type
_entity_poly.pdbx_seq_one_letter_code
_entity_poly.pdbx_strand_id
1 'polypeptide(L)'
;MGFDVGRPENVYSSRFVATCLIGGLVLGVSVLGFYMRFPLPHHVFKRRKKKPIRVYMDGCFDMMHYGHCNALRQARALGDQLVVGVVSDAEITANKGPPVTPLHERWTVDLLLQ
;
A
#
# COMPACT_ATOMS: atom_id res chain seq x y z
N MET A 1 76.56 6.55 51.26
CA MET A 1 75.60 5.42 51.36
C MET A 1 74.32 6.07 51.87
N GLY A 2 73.45 6.60 51.02
CA GLY A 2 72.46 5.84 50.25
C GLY A 2 71.16 5.85 51.06
N PHE A 3 70.17 6.67 50.68
CA PHE A 3 68.77 6.50 51.05
C PHE A 3 67.89 7.20 50.02
N ASP A 4 67.36 6.37 49.11
CA ASP A 4 66.23 6.63 48.23
C ASP A 4 65.02 7.14 49.02
N VAL A 5 64.38 8.21 48.54
CA VAL A 5 62.95 8.48 48.82
C VAL A 5 62.27 8.76 47.48
N GLY A 6 62.00 7.68 46.77
CA GLY A 6 61.16 7.65 45.57
C GLY A 6 59.70 7.96 45.92
N ARG A 7 59.14 8.89 45.14
CA ARG A 7 57.86 9.58 45.26
C ARG A 7 56.65 8.68 44.92
N PRO A 8 55.70 8.39 45.83
CA PRO A 8 54.60 7.45 45.57
C PRO A 8 53.29 8.06 45.01
N GLU A 9 53.16 9.38 44.84
CA GLU A 9 51.87 9.98 44.43
C GLU A 9 51.45 9.81 42.95
N ASN A 10 52.37 9.53 42.01
CA ASN A 10 52.06 9.54 40.56
C ASN A 10 51.61 8.20 39.97
N VAL A 11 51.88 7.09 40.66
CA VAL A 11 51.58 5.74 40.15
C VAL A 11 50.10 5.39 40.30
N TYR A 12 49.45 5.88 41.36
CA TYR A 12 48.02 5.63 41.61
C TYR A 12 47.14 6.37 40.58
N SER A 13 47.51 7.62 40.27
CA SER A 13 46.81 8.44 39.27
C SER A 13 46.90 7.84 37.86
N SER A 14 48.09 7.37 37.44
CA SER A 14 48.28 6.76 36.12
C SER A 14 47.47 5.47 35.94
N ARG A 15 47.40 4.60 36.96
CA ARG A 15 46.60 3.37 36.90
C ARG A 15 45.11 3.65 36.87
N PHE A 16 44.65 4.70 37.55
CA PHE A 16 43.25 5.13 37.51
C PHE A 16 42.86 5.65 36.12
N VAL A 17 43.67 6.54 35.54
CA VAL A 17 43.47 7.08 34.19
C VAL A 17 43.47 5.96 33.15
N ALA A 18 44.42 5.03 33.22
CA ALA A 18 44.46 3.88 32.32
C ALA A 18 43.21 2.99 32.44
N THR A 19 42.73 2.74 33.66
CA THR A 19 41.53 1.92 33.89
C THR A 19 40.26 2.60 33.33
N CYS A 20 40.14 3.92 33.51
CA CYS A 20 39.03 4.70 32.94
C CYS A 20 39.04 4.70 31.40
N LEU A 21 40.22 4.81 30.76
CA LEU A 21 40.33 4.78 29.30
C LEU A 21 39.95 3.41 28.72
N ILE A 22 40.44 2.34 29.33
CA ILE A 22 40.11 0.97 28.91
C ILE A 22 38.62 0.69 29.14
N GLY A 23 38.07 1.06 30.30
CA GLY A 23 36.65 0.89 30.61
C GLY A 23 35.74 1.68 29.67
N GLY A 24 36.10 2.93 29.37
CA GLY A 24 35.36 3.78 28.43
C GLY A 24 35.37 3.24 27.00
N LEU A 25 36.52 2.72 26.55
CA LEU A 25 36.63 2.08 25.24
C LEU A 25 35.76 0.82 25.17
N VAL A 26 35.82 -0.07 26.16
CA VAL A 26 35.06 -1.32 26.17
C VAL A 26 33.56 -1.07 26.21
N LEU A 27 33.10 -0.12 27.02
CA LEU A 27 31.69 0.29 27.06
C LEU A 27 31.26 0.93 25.74
N GLY A 28 32.06 1.82 25.17
CA GLY A 28 31.78 2.48 23.90
C GLY A 28 31.64 1.48 22.74
N VAL A 29 32.57 0.53 22.62
CA VAL A 29 32.54 -0.49 21.56
C VAL A 29 31.36 -1.45 21.75
N SER A 30 31.02 -1.80 23.01
CA SER A 30 29.88 -2.66 23.31
C SER A 30 28.54 -1.99 22.99
N VAL A 31 28.37 -0.71 23.36
CA VAL A 31 27.16 0.06 23.07
C VAL A 31 27.02 0.29 21.56
N LEU A 32 28.10 0.68 20.88
CA LEU A 32 28.11 0.87 19.44
C LEU A 32 27.81 -0.44 18.69
N GLY A 33 28.43 -1.55 19.11
CA GLY A 33 28.18 -2.87 18.54
C GLY A 33 26.73 -3.31 18.74
N PHE A 34 26.13 -3.03 19.90
CA PHE A 34 24.72 -3.32 20.17
C PHE A 34 23.78 -2.50 19.27
N TYR A 35 24.06 -1.19 19.11
CA TYR A 35 23.32 -0.31 18.19
C TYR A 35 23.44 -0.72 16.72
N MET A 36 24.61 -1.25 16.31
CA MET A 36 24.83 -1.74 14.95
C MET A 36 24.19 -3.13 14.72
N ARG A 37 24.06 -3.95 15.78
CA ARG A 37 23.49 -5.31 15.68
C ARG A 37 21.97 -5.31 15.65
N PHE A 38 21.33 -4.32 16.26
CA PHE A 38 19.89 -4.08 16.20
C PHE A 38 19.62 -2.78 15.45
N PRO A 39 19.70 -2.78 14.10
CA PRO A 39 19.10 -1.69 13.35
C PRO A 39 17.65 -1.59 13.80
N LEU A 40 17.23 -0.39 14.23
CA LEU A 40 15.85 -0.10 14.61
C LEU A 40 14.93 -0.75 13.58
N PRO A 41 13.85 -1.43 13.99
CA PRO A 41 12.93 -2.03 13.04
C PRO A 41 12.44 -0.91 12.15
N HIS A 42 12.93 -0.88 10.91
CA HIS A 42 12.48 0.04 9.89
C HIS A 42 11.04 -0.35 9.68
N HIS A 43 10.13 0.37 10.33
CA HIS A 43 8.70 0.11 10.28
C HIS A 43 8.28 0.51 8.86
N VAL A 44 8.48 -0.41 7.92
CA VAL A 44 8.08 -0.24 6.53
C VAL A 44 6.58 -0.17 6.54
N PHE A 45 6.05 1.06 6.53
CA PHE A 45 4.64 1.31 6.36
C PHE A 45 4.23 0.69 5.02
N LYS A 46 3.63 -0.50 5.08
CA LYS A 46 3.05 -1.19 3.94
C LYS A 46 1.89 -0.32 3.48
N ARG A 47 2.09 0.52 2.46
CA ARG A 47 1.00 1.30 1.85
C ARG A 47 -0.07 0.32 1.40
N ARG A 48 -1.25 0.38 2.02
CA ARG A 48 -2.41 -0.40 1.57
C ARG A 48 -2.73 0.05 0.15
N LYS A 49 -2.67 -0.87 -0.82
CA LYS A 49 -3.13 -0.58 -2.18
C LYS A 49 -4.60 -0.16 -2.11
N LYS A 50 -4.94 0.94 -2.77
CA LYS A 50 -6.33 1.43 -2.83
C LYS A 50 -7.17 0.35 -3.52
N LYS A 51 -8.32 0.00 -2.95
CA LYS A 51 -9.25 -0.95 -3.57
C LYS A 51 -9.88 -0.28 -4.81
N PRO A 52 -9.98 -0.97 -5.96
CA PRO A 52 -10.61 -0.41 -7.14
C PRO A 52 -12.11 -0.20 -6.89
N ILE A 53 -12.64 0.92 -7.36
CA ILE A 53 -14.07 1.27 -7.32
C ILE A 53 -14.74 0.61 -8.51
N ARG A 54 -15.73 -0.26 -8.25
CA ARG A 54 -16.53 -0.92 -9.27
C ARG A 54 -17.90 -0.27 -9.34
N VAL A 55 -18.29 0.13 -10.54
CA VAL A 55 -19.60 0.70 -10.87
C VAL A 55 -20.42 -0.36 -11.58
N TYR A 56 -21.67 -0.53 -11.17
CA TYR A 56 -22.62 -1.41 -11.85
C TYR A 56 -23.71 -0.55 -12.49
N MET A 57 -24.05 -0.86 -13.74
CA MET A 57 -25.14 -0.23 -14.47
C MET A 57 -25.93 -1.30 -15.22
N ASP A 58 -27.22 -1.38 -14.98
CA ASP A 58 -28.12 -2.28 -15.71
C ASP A 58 -28.99 -1.53 -16.70
N GLY A 59 -29.45 -2.24 -17.73
CA GLY A 59 -30.31 -1.64 -18.73
C GLY A 59 -30.89 -2.66 -19.71
N CYS A 60 -31.99 -2.24 -20.33
CA CYS A 60 -32.51 -2.93 -21.50
C CYS A 60 -31.56 -2.74 -22.70
N PHE A 61 -31.07 -1.52 -22.92
CA PHE A 61 -30.20 -1.20 -24.06
C PHE A 61 -30.83 -1.56 -25.42
N ASP A 62 -32.16 -1.49 -25.52
CA ASP A 62 -32.88 -1.68 -26.79
C ASP A 62 -32.54 -0.57 -27.78
N MET A 63 -32.46 -0.91 -29.07
CA MET A 63 -32.10 0.01 -30.15
C MET A 63 -30.93 0.93 -29.78
N MET A 64 -29.77 0.34 -29.47
CA MET A 64 -28.63 1.11 -28.95
C MET A 64 -28.36 2.39 -29.73
N HIS A 65 -28.31 3.50 -29.00
CA HIS A 65 -28.17 4.84 -29.55
C HIS A 65 -27.31 5.71 -28.63
N TYR A 66 -27.01 6.93 -29.08
CA TYR A 66 -26.12 7.87 -28.39
C TYR A 66 -26.45 8.09 -26.90
N GLY A 67 -27.74 8.04 -26.53
CA GLY A 67 -28.18 8.23 -25.16
C GLY A 67 -27.60 7.17 -24.21
N HIS A 68 -27.68 5.90 -24.61
CA HIS A 68 -27.10 4.80 -23.85
C HIS A 68 -25.57 4.89 -23.78
N CYS A 69 -24.91 5.16 -24.91
CA CYS A 69 -23.45 5.31 -24.95
C CYS A 69 -22.96 6.43 -24.03
N ASN A 70 -23.65 7.58 -24.02
CA ASN A 70 -23.30 8.70 -23.16
C ASN A 70 -23.56 8.39 -21.68
N ALA A 71 -24.60 7.62 -21.36
CA ALA A 71 -24.88 7.18 -19.98
C ALA A 71 -23.80 6.20 -19.49
N LEU A 72 -23.40 5.22 -20.31
CA LEU A 72 -22.29 4.32 -20.02
C LEU A 72 -20.95 5.06 -19.85
N ARG A 73 -20.69 6.06 -20.71
CA ARG A 73 -19.50 6.93 -20.60
C ARG A 73 -19.48 7.69 -19.26
N GLN A 74 -20.63 8.19 -18.81
CA GLN A 74 -20.74 8.86 -17.51
C GLN A 74 -20.54 7.87 -16.36
N ALA A 75 -21.15 6.69 -16.42
CA ALA A 75 -20.98 5.65 -15.41
C ALA A 75 -19.51 5.19 -15.30
N ARG A 76 -18.82 5.07 -16.45
CA ARG A 76 -17.39 4.73 -16.51
C ARG A 76 -16.51 5.76 -15.80
N ALA A 77 -16.89 7.03 -15.83
CA ALA A 77 -16.14 8.10 -15.18
C ALA A 77 -16.25 8.09 -13.63
N LEU A 78 -17.19 7.32 -13.06
CA LEU A 78 -17.44 7.27 -11.62
C LEU A 78 -16.56 6.26 -10.87
N GLY A 79 -15.83 5.38 -11.57
CA GLY A 79 -15.00 4.37 -10.92
C GLY A 79 -13.93 3.77 -11.82
N ASP A 80 -13.14 2.87 -11.24
CA ASP A 80 -12.00 2.22 -11.90
C ASP A 80 -12.45 1.10 -12.84
N GLN A 81 -13.63 0.52 -12.60
CA GLN A 81 -14.22 -0.58 -13.38
C GLN A 81 -15.73 -0.33 -13.57
N LEU A 82 -16.24 -0.52 -14.79
CA LEU A 82 -17.67 -0.52 -15.08
C LEU A 82 -18.10 -1.95 -15.43
N VAL A 83 -19.15 -2.42 -14.78
CA VAL A 83 -19.81 -3.70 -15.06
C VAL A 83 -21.21 -3.38 -15.57
N VAL A 84 -21.53 -3.84 -16.77
CA VAL A 84 -22.83 -3.58 -17.39
C VAL A 84 -23.68 -4.85 -17.37
N GLY A 85 -24.92 -4.72 -16.91
CA GLY A 85 -25.91 -5.80 -16.90
C GLY A 85 -26.95 -5.61 -18.00
N VAL A 86 -27.01 -6.51 -18.97
CA VAL A 86 -28.05 -6.52 -20.00
C VAL A 86 -29.24 -7.35 -19.51
N VAL A 87 -30.39 -6.71 -19.34
CA VAL A 87 -31.60 -7.35 -18.78
C VAL A 87 -32.24 -8.31 -19.82
N SER A 88 -32.73 -9.45 -19.35
CA SER A 88 -33.36 -10.48 -20.18
C SER A 88 -34.68 -10.03 -20.81
N ASP A 89 -35.02 -10.59 -21.98
CA ASP A 89 -36.30 -10.30 -22.66
C ASP A 89 -37.52 -10.61 -21.77
N ALA A 90 -37.46 -11.70 -20.99
CA ALA A 90 -38.54 -12.11 -20.10
C ALA A 90 -38.82 -11.06 -19.01
N GLU A 91 -37.77 -10.52 -18.40
CA GLU A 91 -37.89 -9.53 -17.33
C GLU A 91 -38.32 -8.15 -17.87
N ILE A 92 -37.83 -7.76 -19.05
CA ILE A 92 -38.28 -6.53 -19.71
C ILE A 92 -39.75 -6.63 -20.09
N THR A 93 -40.16 -7.74 -20.70
CA THR A 93 -41.54 -7.98 -21.11
C THR A 93 -42.50 -7.96 -19.91
N ALA A 94 -42.09 -8.53 -18.78
CA ALA A 94 -42.91 -8.54 -17.56
C ALA A 94 -43.12 -7.13 -16.95
N ASN A 95 -42.17 -6.21 -17.14
CA ASN A 95 -42.17 -4.93 -16.43
C ASN A 95 -42.46 -3.70 -17.30
N LYS A 96 -42.12 -3.73 -18.59
CA LYS A 96 -42.14 -2.55 -19.49
C LYS A 96 -42.76 -2.80 -20.86
N GLY A 97 -42.92 -4.07 -21.24
CA GLY A 97 -43.29 -4.48 -22.60
C GLY A 97 -42.10 -5.03 -23.38
N PRO A 98 -42.34 -5.81 -24.45
CA PRO A 98 -41.29 -6.54 -25.14
C PRO A 98 -40.29 -5.60 -25.85
N PRO A 99 -38.99 -5.88 -25.79
CA PRO A 99 -38.00 -5.11 -26.54
C PRO A 99 -38.12 -5.39 -28.04
N VAL A 100 -37.75 -4.41 -28.87
CA VAL A 100 -37.70 -4.56 -30.34
C VAL A 100 -36.50 -5.42 -30.73
N THR A 101 -35.36 -5.18 -30.08
CA THR A 101 -34.10 -5.87 -30.33
C THR A 101 -34.00 -7.10 -29.43
N PRO A 102 -33.82 -8.32 -29.97
CA PRO A 102 -33.71 -9.53 -29.14
C PRO A 102 -32.46 -9.47 -28.24
N LEU A 103 -32.48 -10.19 -27.11
CA LEU A 103 -31.36 -10.22 -26.16
C LEU A 103 -30.01 -10.49 -26.85
N HIS A 104 -30.01 -11.36 -27.85
CA HIS A 104 -28.82 -11.75 -28.61
C HIS A 104 -28.27 -10.66 -29.58
N GLU A 105 -28.86 -9.50 -29.65
CA GLU A 105 -28.27 -8.36 -30.37
C GLU A 105 -27.82 -7.30 -29.35
N ARG A 106 -28.60 -7.13 -28.26
CA ARG A 106 -28.31 -6.18 -27.18
C ARG A 106 -27.01 -6.49 -26.43
N TRP A 107 -26.75 -7.76 -26.10
CA TRP A 107 -25.48 -8.22 -25.50
C TRP A 107 -24.25 -7.99 -26.40
N THR A 108 -24.37 -8.10 -27.73
CA THR A 108 -23.26 -7.95 -28.69
C THR A 108 -22.79 -6.52 -28.73
N VAL A 109 -23.74 -5.57 -28.72
CA VAL A 109 -23.43 -4.15 -28.77
C VAL A 109 -22.76 -3.68 -27.47
N ASP A 110 -23.21 -4.17 -26.31
CA ASP A 110 -22.55 -3.84 -25.04
C ASP A 110 -21.11 -4.36 -24.97
N LEU A 111 -20.85 -5.59 -25.45
CA LEU A 111 -19.49 -6.15 -25.47
C LEU A 111 -18.51 -5.34 -26.32
N LEU A 112 -18.98 -4.66 -27.37
CA LEU A 112 -18.15 -3.79 -28.23
C LEU A 112 -17.80 -2.45 -27.58
N LEU A 113 -18.50 -2.05 -26.51
CA LEU A 113 -18.34 -0.75 -25.85
C LEU A 113 -17.48 -0.78 -24.58
N GLN A 114 -17.08 -1.96 -24.10
CA GLN A 114 -16.23 -2.16 -22.93
C GLN A 114 -14.73 -2.11 -23.27
#